data_AF-A0A0F3NZJ5-F1
#
_entry.id   AF-A0A0F3NZJ5-F1
#
_cell.length_a   1.000
_cell.length_b   1.000
_cell.length_c   1.000
_cell.angle_alpha   90.00
_cell.angle_beta   90.00
_cell.angle_gamma   90.00
#
_symmetry.space_group_name_H-M   'P 1'
#
loop_
_entity.id
_entity.type
_entity.pdbx_description
1 polymer ?
#
loop_
_entity_poly.entity_id
_entity_poly.type
_entity_poly.pdbx_seq_one_letter_code
_entity_poly.pdbx_strand_id
1 'polypeptide(L)'
;MSDINLDLITSYNAVKNNPNEVNRLLSLYHKHHSKDYYYKVKNKYSNNPNEITAKFIYLNKYSFRGIYRVYKNGQSAQTFSGECYIKLHIASRINQCSNLLHGVSIYATDFSFI
;
A
#
# COMPACT_ATOMS: atom_id res chain seq x y z
N MET A 1 8.88 -15.04 4.56
CA MET A 1 9.06 -13.58 4.79
C MET A 1 8.04 -13.14 5.81
N SER A 2 8.41 -12.28 6.75
CA SER A 2 7.53 -11.89 7.86
C SER A 2 7.84 -10.48 8.35
N ASP A 3 6.81 -9.83 8.91
CA ASP A 3 6.87 -8.52 9.54
C ASP A 3 5.68 -8.38 10.50
N ILE A 4 5.79 -7.54 11.53
CA ILE A 4 4.69 -7.30 12.48
C ILE A 4 3.60 -6.37 11.89
N ASN A 5 3.92 -5.60 10.85
CA ASN A 5 3.00 -4.67 10.23
C ASN A 5 2.00 -5.39 9.31
N LEU A 6 0.77 -5.54 9.81
CA LEU A 6 -0.32 -6.21 9.10
C LEU A 6 -0.65 -5.57 7.74
N ASP A 7 -0.63 -4.23 7.62
CA ASP A 7 -0.92 -3.56 6.35
C ASP A 7 0.16 -3.84 5.30
N LEU A 8 1.41 -3.93 5.73
CA LEU A 8 2.54 -4.28 4.86
C LEU A 8 2.42 -5.74 4.38
N ILE A 9 2.14 -6.66 5.28
CA ILE A 9 1.98 -8.08 4.94
C ILE A 9 0.74 -8.33 4.07
N THR A 10 -0.36 -7.63 4.37
CA THR A 10 -1.56 -7.63 3.51
C THR A 10 -1.20 -7.14 2.11
N SER A 11 -0.39 -6.08 2.03
CA SER A 11 0.08 -5.52 0.76
C SER A 11 0.90 -6.51 -0.07
N TYR A 12 1.85 -7.19 0.57
CA TYR A 12 2.63 -8.22 -0.12
C TYR A 12 1.75 -9.40 -0.60
N ASN A 13 0.83 -9.88 0.23
CA ASN A 13 -0.07 -10.97 -0.16
C ASN A 13 -1.03 -10.57 -1.29
N ALA A 14 -1.57 -9.35 -1.28
CA ALA A 14 -2.44 -8.87 -2.35
C ALA A 14 -1.68 -8.65 -3.66
N VAL A 15 -0.46 -8.11 -3.62
CA VAL A 15 0.42 -7.99 -4.81
C VAL A 15 0.77 -9.38 -5.36
N LYS A 16 1.07 -10.34 -4.48
CA LYS A 16 1.32 -11.73 -4.87
C LYS A 16 0.11 -12.35 -5.58
N ASN A 17 -1.07 -12.25 -4.98
CA ASN A 17 -2.24 -13.03 -5.40
C ASN A 17 -3.12 -12.33 -6.46
N ASN A 18 -3.23 -10.99 -6.41
CA ASN A 18 -4.15 -10.20 -7.24
C ASN A 18 -3.51 -8.92 -7.81
N PRO A 19 -2.34 -9.01 -8.49
CA PRO A 19 -1.60 -7.82 -8.95
C PRO A 19 -2.41 -6.92 -9.89
N ASN A 20 -3.25 -7.51 -10.74
CA ASN A 20 -4.09 -6.78 -11.69
C ASN A 20 -5.12 -5.89 -11.01
N GLU A 21 -5.76 -6.39 -9.95
CA GLU A 21 -6.77 -5.63 -9.21
C GLU A 21 -6.13 -4.50 -8.40
N VAL A 22 -4.97 -4.75 -7.78
CA VAL A 22 -4.19 -3.70 -7.11
C VAL A 22 -3.79 -2.60 -8.12
N ASN A 23 -3.33 -2.97 -9.31
CA ASN A 23 -2.99 -2.03 -10.38
C ASN A 23 -4.19 -1.20 -10.86
N ARG A 24 -5.36 -1.82 -11.01
CA ARG A 24 -6.61 -1.15 -11.36
C ARG A 24 -6.99 -0.10 -10.33
N LEU A 25 -6.97 -0.47 -9.04
CA LEU A 25 -7.30 0.43 -7.93
C LEU A 25 -6.30 1.58 -7.80
N LEU A 26 -5.00 1.31 -7.93
CA LEU A 26 -3.97 2.35 -7.92
C LEU A 26 -4.15 3.32 -9.08
N SER A 27 -4.45 2.82 -10.28
CA SER A 27 -4.72 3.67 -11.45
C SER A 27 -5.91 4.59 -11.20
N LEU A 28 -6.97 4.08 -10.56
CA LEU A 28 -8.13 4.87 -10.16
C LEU A 28 -7.73 5.98 -9.15
N TYR A 29 -6.96 5.64 -8.11
CA TYR A 29 -6.53 6.62 -7.11
C TYR A 29 -5.61 7.69 -7.72
N HIS A 30 -4.71 7.30 -8.62
CA HIS A 30 -3.85 8.22 -9.36
C HIS A 30 -4.64 9.16 -10.28
N LYS A 31 -5.67 8.65 -10.96
CA LYS A 31 -6.53 9.45 -11.85
C LYS A 31 -7.26 10.57 -11.10
N HIS A 32 -7.66 10.31 -9.86
CA HIS A 32 -8.37 11.27 -9.01
C HIS A 32 -7.45 12.02 -8.03
N HIS A 33 -6.12 11.93 -8.18
CA HIS A 33 -5.19 12.44 -7.20
C HIS A 33 -5.33 13.95 -7.00
N SER A 34 -5.62 14.33 -5.75
CA SER A 34 -5.59 15.69 -5.24
C SER A 34 -5.35 15.63 -3.73
N LYS A 35 -5.06 16.77 -3.09
CA LYS A 35 -4.93 16.85 -1.63
C LYS A 35 -6.22 16.38 -0.93
N ASP A 36 -7.38 16.81 -1.39
CA ASP A 36 -8.67 16.42 -0.81
C ASP A 36 -8.94 14.94 -1.02
N TYR A 37 -8.65 14.42 -2.22
CA TYR A 37 -8.79 13.00 -2.51
C TYR A 37 -7.83 12.14 -1.69
N TYR A 38 -6.61 12.62 -1.43
CA TYR A 38 -5.67 11.97 -0.54
C TYR A 38 -6.24 11.76 0.86
N TYR A 39 -6.82 12.81 1.46
CA TYR A 39 -7.44 12.68 2.79
C TYR A 39 -8.72 11.82 2.76
N LYS A 40 -9.49 11.87 1.66
CA LYS A 40 -10.63 10.96 1.45
C LYS A 40 -10.19 9.50 1.45
N VAL A 41 -9.15 9.15 0.68
CA VAL A 41 -8.59 7.79 0.63
C VAL A 41 -7.98 7.40 1.98
N LYS A 42 -7.27 8.32 2.65
CA LYS A 42 -6.68 8.11 3.99
C LYS A 42 -7.74 7.67 5.00
N ASN A 43 -8.91 8.28 4.99
CA ASN A 43 -9.98 8.01 5.95
C ASN A 43 -10.97 6.93 5.50
N LYS A 44 -10.90 6.45 4.25
CA LYS A 44 -11.72 5.33 3.77
C LYS A 44 -11.38 4.05 4.52
N TYR A 45 -12.37 3.43 5.16
CA TYR A 45 -12.26 2.08 5.72
C TYR A 45 -12.50 1.03 4.63
N SER A 46 -11.77 -0.08 4.69
CA SER A 46 -11.98 -1.25 3.85
C SER A 46 -11.44 -2.49 4.56
N ASN A 47 -12.12 -3.62 4.40
CA ASN A 47 -11.65 -4.95 4.77
C ASN A 47 -11.17 -5.76 3.57
N ASN A 48 -11.21 -5.18 2.36
CA ASN A 48 -10.75 -5.84 1.13
C ASN A 48 -9.21 -5.70 1.02
N PRO A 49 -8.45 -6.81 0.97
CA PRO A 49 -6.98 -6.75 0.89
C PRO A 49 -6.46 -5.92 -0.29
N ASN A 50 -7.11 -5.97 -1.45
CA ASN A 50 -6.68 -5.23 -2.63
C ASN A 50 -6.87 -3.72 -2.45
N GLU A 51 -7.96 -3.30 -1.79
CA GLU A 51 -8.21 -1.89 -1.47
C GLU A 51 -7.26 -1.38 -0.39
N ILE A 52 -7.03 -2.18 0.67
CA ILE A 52 -6.04 -1.88 1.72
C ILE A 52 -4.67 -1.67 1.09
N THR A 53 -4.26 -2.58 0.21
CA THR A 53 -2.97 -2.53 -0.49
C THR A 53 -2.82 -1.31 -1.40
N ALA A 54 -3.83 -1.06 -2.25
CA ALA A 54 -3.82 0.10 -3.12
C ALA A 54 -3.80 1.41 -2.32
N LYS A 55 -4.54 1.47 -1.21
CA LYS A 55 -4.52 2.61 -0.28
C LYS A 55 -3.15 2.76 0.37
N PHE A 56 -2.57 1.68 0.89
CA PHE A 56 -1.26 1.68 1.53
C PHE A 56 -0.19 2.22 0.58
N ILE A 57 -0.11 1.68 -0.63
CA ILE A 57 0.85 2.11 -1.65
C ILE A 57 0.62 3.57 -2.07
N TYR A 58 -0.64 3.95 -2.32
CA TYR A 58 -0.99 5.32 -2.70
C TYR A 58 -0.64 6.34 -1.62
N LEU A 59 -1.01 6.07 -0.36
CA LEU A 59 -0.71 6.97 0.75
C LEU A 59 0.79 7.09 0.94
N ASN A 60 1.53 5.98 1.03
CA ASN A 60 2.99 6.03 1.14
C ASN A 60 3.59 6.84 -0.01
N LYS A 61 3.15 6.65 -1.26
CA LYS A 61 3.70 7.42 -2.39
C LYS A 61 3.48 8.93 -2.29
N TYR A 62 2.36 9.37 -1.74
CA TYR A 62 1.99 10.79 -1.66
C TYR A 62 2.11 11.39 -0.27
N SER A 63 2.64 10.63 0.68
CA SER A 63 2.95 11.09 2.03
C SER A 63 4.25 11.87 2.05
N PHE A 64 4.37 12.81 2.99
CA PHE A 64 5.62 13.50 3.26
C PHE A 64 6.77 12.49 3.44
N ARG A 65 7.76 12.56 2.54
CA ARG A 65 8.94 11.68 2.49
C ARG A 65 8.65 10.17 2.40
N GLY A 66 7.46 9.78 1.97
CA GLY A 66 7.13 8.37 1.82
C GLY A 66 6.96 7.58 3.13
N ILE A 67 6.76 8.27 4.25
CA ILE A 67 6.79 7.66 5.58
C ILE A 67 5.44 7.04 5.92
N TYR A 68 5.41 5.73 6.18
CA TYR A 68 4.32 5.08 6.87
C TYR A 68 4.39 5.36 8.37
N ARG A 69 3.30 5.89 8.96
CA ARG A 69 3.20 6.11 10.40
C ARG A 69 1.76 6.02 10.86
N VAL A 70 1.56 5.43 12.04
CA VAL A 70 0.28 5.35 12.74
C VAL A 70 0.40 5.93 14.15
N TYR A 71 -0.70 6.45 14.68
CA TYR A 71 -0.80 6.81 16.09
C TYR A 71 -1.04 5.56 16.94
N LYS A 72 -0.95 5.70 18.27
CA LYS A 72 -1.21 4.60 19.23
C LYS A 72 -2.60 3.97 19.07
N ASN A 73 -3.58 4.73 18.59
CA ASN A 73 -4.95 4.25 18.32
C ASN A 73 -5.10 3.56 16.94
N GLY A 74 -4.00 3.29 16.23
CA GLY A 74 -4.00 2.64 14.92
C GLY A 74 -4.35 3.55 13.74
N GLN A 75 -4.74 4.81 13.97
CA GLN A 75 -5.07 5.73 12.89
C GLN A 75 -3.82 6.22 12.16
N SER A 76 -3.92 6.42 10.84
CA SER A 76 -2.77 6.89 10.05
C SER A 76 -2.36 8.32 10.42
N ALA A 77 -1.07 8.49 10.75
CA ALA A 77 -0.42 9.77 11.07
C ALA A 77 0.27 10.42 9.85
N GLN A 78 0.02 9.89 8.66
CA GLN A 78 0.59 10.35 7.39
C GLN A 78 0.02 11.71 6.97
N THR A 79 0.86 12.57 6.39
CA THR A 79 0.50 13.90 5.90
C THR A 79 0.75 13.99 4.40
N PHE A 80 -0.12 14.68 3.67
CA PHE A 80 0.02 14.90 2.24
C PHE A 80 1.34 15.62 1.91
N SER A 81 2.02 15.16 0.87
CA SER A 81 3.16 15.83 0.25
C SER A 81 2.70 16.60 -0.99
N GLY A 82 3.09 17.87 -1.10
CA GLY A 82 2.89 18.65 -2.32
C GLY A 82 3.88 18.32 -3.44
N GLU A 83 4.87 17.45 -3.16
CA GLU A 83 5.87 17.04 -4.15
C GLU A 83 5.23 16.24 -5.29
N CYS A 84 5.51 16.68 -6.52
CA CYS A 84 5.14 15.94 -7.73
C CYS A 84 6.09 14.74 -7.90
N TYR A 85 5.81 13.65 -7.18
CA TYR A 85 6.54 12.40 -7.37
C TYR A 85 6.39 11.92 -8.82
N ILE A 86 7.54 11.71 -9.49
CA ILE A 86 7.64 11.22 -10.88
C ILE A 86 6.69 10.03 -11.07
N LYS A 87 6.04 9.96 -12.25
CA LYS A 87 5.26 8.80 -12.69
C LYS A 87 6.16 7.57 -12.82
N LEU A 88 6.51 6.95 -11.70
CA LEU A 88 7.09 5.63 -11.65
C LEU A 88 6.10 4.65 -12.27
N HIS A 89 6.61 3.76 -13.13
CA HIS A 89 5.87 2.65 -13.74
C HIS A 89 5.45 1.62 -12.67
N ILE A 90 4.50 2.01 -11.82
CA ILE A 90 4.08 1.24 -10.64
C ILE A 90 3.53 -0.12 -11.04
N ALA A 91 2.82 -0.18 -12.17
CA ALA A 91 2.28 -1.41 -12.72
C ALA A 91 3.36 -2.44 -13.05
N SER A 92 4.47 -2.01 -13.69
CA SER A 92 5.59 -2.89 -13.98
C SER A 92 6.22 -3.44 -12.70
N ARG A 93 6.40 -2.59 -11.68
CA ARG A 93 6.97 -3.03 -10.39
C ARG A 93 6.04 -4.00 -9.66
N ILE A 94 4.73 -3.76 -9.66
CA ILE A 94 3.75 -4.67 -9.06
C ILE A 94 3.79 -6.05 -9.74
N ASN A 95 3.84 -6.09 -11.07
CA ASN A 95 3.92 -7.36 -11.79
C ASN A 95 5.24 -8.09 -11.53
N GLN A 96 6.37 -7.37 -11.50
CA GLN A 96 7.67 -7.95 -11.13
C GLN A 96 7.66 -8.49 -9.70
N CYS A 97 7.13 -7.73 -8.74
CA CYS A 97 7.00 -8.18 -7.35
C CYS A 97 6.10 -9.41 -7.24
N SER A 98 4.96 -9.46 -7.95
CA SER A 98 4.08 -10.62 -7.96
C SER A 98 4.81 -11.89 -8.41
N ASN A 99 5.58 -11.80 -9.49
CA ASN A 99 6.40 -12.91 -9.99
C ASN A 99 7.47 -13.35 -8.96
N LEU A 100 8.17 -12.40 -8.34
CA LEU A 100 9.21 -12.70 -7.34
C LEU A 100 8.64 -13.30 -6.04
N LEU A 101 7.40 -12.97 -5.69
CA LEU A 101 6.73 -13.48 -4.50
C LEU A 101 6.03 -14.83 -4.75
N HIS A 102 6.07 -15.35 -5.97
CA HIS A 102 5.49 -16.65 -6.29
C HIS A 102 6.13 -17.75 -5.43
N GLY A 103 5.30 -18.60 -4.81
CA GLY A 103 5.76 -19.65 -3.89
C GLY A 103 6.27 -19.18 -2.52
N VAL A 104 6.40 -17.87 -2.26
CA VAL A 104 6.91 -17.36 -0.97
C VAL A 104 5.80 -17.37 0.08
N SER A 105 6.06 -17.94 1.26
CA SER A 105 5.17 -17.82 2.41
C SER A 105 5.39 -16.48 3.14
N ILE A 106 4.29 -15.75 3.38
CA ILE A 106 4.31 -14.36 3.86
C ILE A 106 3.37 -14.21 5.06
N TYR A 107 3.91 -13.85 6.24
CA TYR A 107 3.17 -13.88 7.51
C TYR A 107 3.28 -12.56 8.29
N ALA A 108 2.18 -12.19 8.96
CA ALA A 108 2.14 -11.06 9.88
C ALA A 108 2.37 -11.59 11.30
N THR A 109 3.63 -11.59 11.74
CA THR A 109 4.01 -12.17 13.03
C THR A 109 5.24 -11.47 13.58
N ASP A 110 5.39 -11.50 14.90
CA ASP A 110 6.60 -11.05 15.56
C ASP A 110 7.79 -11.91 15.14
N PHE A 111 8.97 -11.28 15.07
CA PHE A 111 10.19 -11.94 14.62
C PHE A 111 10.59 -13.14 15.48
N SER A 112 10.15 -13.21 16.74
CA SER A 112 10.43 -14.32 17.65
C SER A 112 9.71 -15.64 17.31
N PHE A 113 8.74 -15.62 16.39
CA PHE A 113 7.97 -16.80 15.98
C PHE A 113 8.37 -17.38 14.61
N ILE A 114 9.48 -16.92 14.02
CA ILE A 114 10.02 -17.41 12.73
C ILE A 114 11.40 -18.01 12.97
#